data_AF-A0A1M6TA59-F1
#
_entry.id   AF-A0A1M6TA59-F1
#
_cell.length_a   1.000
_cell.length_b   1.000
_cell.length_c   1.000
_cell.angle_alpha   90.00
_cell.angle_beta   90.00
_cell.angle_gamma   90.00
#
_symmetry.space_group_name_H-M   'P 1'
#
loop_
_entity.id
_entity.type
_entity.pdbx_description
1 polymer ?
#
loop_
_entity_poly.entity_id
_entity_poly.type
_entity_poly.pdbx_seq_one_letter_code
_entity_poly.pdbx_strand_id
1 'polypeptide(L)'
;MKKIKRAYYYFYYKIYKSIIYTSEKVGGEFLTDFKAVVALGALEIWFLSSILIYYSILNDIKLTISITDPVIFIPLILVFILNYFAFINTDAWKEYNKEFDQLPEEQNRKGTIIVWVIAIFIMANFFGSAYYLQKYILKMY
;
A
#
# COMPACT_ATOMS: atom_id res chain seq x y z
N MET A 1 -19.66 -4.44 2.91
CA MET A 1 -19.04 -3.55 1.90
C MET A 1 -18.73 -2.13 2.41
N LYS A 2 -19.69 -1.36 2.97
CA LYS A 2 -19.44 0.04 3.42
C LYS A 2 -18.25 0.20 4.40
N LYS A 3 -18.08 -0.73 5.36
CA LYS A 3 -17.01 -0.67 6.36
C LYS A 3 -15.59 -0.86 5.76
N ILE A 4 -15.41 -1.84 4.87
CA ILE A 4 -14.13 -2.10 4.21
C ILE A 4 -13.73 -0.91 3.33
N LYS A 5 -14.69 -0.41 2.54
CA LYS A 5 -14.50 0.82 1.75
C LYS A 5 -14.02 1.95 2.66
N ARG A 6 -14.76 2.27 3.72
CA ARG A 6 -14.39 3.33 4.67
C ARG A 6 -13.00 3.14 5.28
N ALA A 7 -12.63 1.91 5.67
CA ALA A 7 -11.31 1.60 6.20
C ALA A 7 -10.20 1.85 5.16
N TYR A 8 -10.44 1.49 3.90
CA TYR A 8 -9.51 1.75 2.80
C TYR A 8 -9.30 3.25 2.56
N TYR A 9 -10.38 4.04 2.49
CA TYR A 9 -10.29 5.50 2.40
C TYR A 9 -9.63 6.12 3.64
N TYR A 10 -9.85 5.54 4.83
CA TYR A 10 -9.19 6.02 6.05
C TYR A 10 -7.69 5.73 6.05
N PHE A 11 -7.27 4.59 5.52
CA PHE A 11 -5.86 4.25 5.33
C PHE A 11 -5.19 5.23 4.36
N TYR A 12 -5.82 5.48 3.21
CA TYR A 12 -5.38 6.51 2.27
C TYR A 12 -5.31 7.89 2.92
N TYR A 13 -6.35 8.30 3.65
CA TYR A 13 -6.40 9.59 4.35
C TYR A 13 -5.20 9.81 5.27
N LYS A 14 -4.78 8.79 6.02
CA LYS A 14 -3.62 8.88 6.91
C LYS A 14 -2.31 9.03 6.16
N ILE A 15 -2.13 8.30 5.07
CA ILE A 15 -0.97 8.47 4.18
C ILE A 15 -0.97 9.88 3.59
N TYR A 16 -2.11 10.32 3.06
CA TYR A 16 -2.28 11.63 2.45
C TYR A 16 -1.97 12.78 3.41
N LYS A 17 -2.51 12.77 4.64
CA LYS A 17 -2.22 13.78 5.66
C LYS A 17 -0.75 13.76 6.08
N SER A 18 -0.12 12.58 6.16
CA SER A 18 1.31 12.48 6.45
C SER A 18 2.16 13.10 5.35
N ILE A 19 1.76 12.92 4.09
CA ILE A 19 2.46 13.51 2.94
C ILE A 19 2.29 15.02 2.95
N ILE A 20 1.08 15.55 3.17
CA ILE A 20 0.86 17.00 3.34
C ILE A 20 1.80 17.56 4.42
N TYR A 21 1.76 16.98 5.62
CA TYR A 21 2.59 17.43 6.74
C TYR A 21 4.08 17.44 6.42
N THR A 22 4.56 16.44 5.67
CA THR A 22 5.97 16.36 5.28
C THR A 22 6.30 17.36 4.16
N SER A 23 5.40 17.50 3.18
CA SER A 23 5.52 18.46 2.08
C SER A 23 5.52 19.92 2.55
N GLU A 24 4.68 20.28 3.53
CA GLU A 24 4.66 21.61 4.15
C GLU A 24 5.99 21.90 4.87
N LYS A 25 6.62 20.88 5.47
CA LYS A 25 7.86 21.03 6.25
C LYS A 25 9.14 21.04 5.43
N VAL A 26 9.20 20.26 4.36
CA VAL A 26 10.42 20.00 3.58
C VAL A 26 10.36 20.73 2.22
N GLY A 27 9.24 21.39 1.92
CA GLY A 27 8.94 21.92 0.60
C GLY A 27 8.43 20.82 -0.34
N GLY A 28 7.53 21.18 -1.27
CA GLY A 28 6.98 20.25 -2.26
C GLY A 28 5.52 19.87 -2.06
N GLU A 29 4.66 20.86 -1.79
CA GLU A 29 3.20 20.73 -1.67
C GLU A 29 2.47 20.36 -2.98
N PHE A 30 3.19 20.27 -4.10
CA PHE A 30 2.62 19.86 -5.38
C PHE A 30 2.26 18.36 -5.37
N LEU A 31 1.13 18.02 -6.02
CA LEU A 31 0.71 16.64 -6.31
C LEU A 31 0.67 15.71 -5.08
N THR A 32 0.27 16.24 -3.92
CA THR A 32 0.19 15.48 -2.65
C THR A 32 -0.81 14.32 -2.73
N ASP A 33 -1.90 14.50 -3.48
CA ASP A 33 -2.90 13.49 -3.80
C ASP A 33 -2.30 12.33 -4.62
N PHE A 34 -1.58 12.65 -5.71
CA PHE A 34 -0.90 11.65 -6.53
C PHE A 34 0.18 10.90 -5.75
N LYS A 35 0.99 11.61 -4.96
CA LYS A 35 2.01 11.01 -4.08
C LYS A 35 1.39 10.02 -3.09
N ALA A 36 0.21 10.35 -2.53
CA ALA A 36 -0.50 9.46 -1.62
C ALA A 36 -1.02 8.20 -2.31
N VAL A 37 -1.54 8.31 -3.54
CA VAL A 37 -1.94 7.15 -4.34
C VAL A 37 -0.75 6.26 -4.66
N VAL A 38 0.39 6.84 -5.04
CA VAL A 38 1.63 6.08 -5.31
C VAL A 38 2.12 5.37 -4.05
N ALA A 39 2.12 6.04 -2.90
CA ALA A 39 2.56 5.44 -1.63
C ALA A 39 1.64 4.29 -1.20
N LEU A 40 0.32 4.45 -1.33
CA LEU A 40 -0.64 3.38 -1.07
C LEU A 40 -0.44 2.19 -2.02
N GLY A 41 -0.31 2.47 -3.33
CA GLY A 41 -0.06 1.45 -4.34
C GLY A 41 1.24 0.69 -4.09
N ALA A 42 2.31 1.36 -3.63
CA ALA A 42 3.56 0.71 -3.26
C ALA A 42 3.37 -0.29 -2.11
N LEU A 43 2.61 0.08 -1.06
CA LEU A 43 2.29 -0.82 0.05
C LEU A 43 1.47 -2.03 -0.43
N GLU A 44 0.49 -1.83 -1.31
CA GLU A 44 -0.30 -2.91 -1.88
C GLU A 44 0.54 -3.87 -2.73
N ILE A 45 1.44 -3.33 -3.56
CA ILE A 45 2.38 -4.11 -4.36
C ILE A 45 3.30 -4.92 -3.45
N TRP A 46 3.92 -4.29 -2.44
CA TRP A 46 4.79 -4.98 -1.48
C TRP A 46 4.06 -6.11 -0.75
N PHE A 47 2.82 -5.88 -0.34
CA PHE A 47 2.00 -6.92 0.28
C PHE A 47 1.77 -8.10 -0.66
N LEU A 48 1.31 -7.85 -1.89
CA LEU A 48 1.06 -8.90 -2.89
C LEU A 48 2.34 -9.64 -3.30
N SER A 49 3.43 -8.91 -3.52
CA SER A 49 4.74 -9.50 -3.81
C SER A 49 5.21 -10.41 -2.69
N SER A 50 5.04 -10.01 -1.43
CA SER A 50 5.44 -10.86 -0.30
C SER A 50 4.70 -12.21 -0.29
N ILE A 51 3.40 -12.20 -0.61
CA ILE A 51 2.60 -13.42 -0.71
C ILE A 51 3.10 -14.32 -1.84
N LEU A 52 3.35 -13.76 -3.02
CA LEU A 52 3.87 -14.50 -4.17
C LEU A 52 5.23 -15.13 -3.89
N ILE A 53 6.10 -14.39 -3.18
CA ILE A 53 7.42 -14.87 -2.79
C ILE A 53 7.29 -16.07 -1.84
N TYR A 54 6.48 -15.96 -0.78
CA TYR A 54 6.30 -17.10 0.12
C TYR A 54 5.67 -18.30 -0.57
N TYR A 55 4.68 -18.06 -1.44
CA TYR A 55 4.06 -19.12 -2.22
C TYR A 55 5.10 -19.85 -3.10
N SER A 56 5.98 -19.10 -3.77
CA SER A 56 7.07 -19.66 -4.57
C SER A 56 8.03 -20.52 -3.74
N ILE A 57 8.46 -20.01 -2.58
CA ILE A 57 9.38 -20.73 -1.68
C ILE A 57 8.74 -22.02 -1.16
N LEU A 58 7.47 -21.98 -0.74
CA LEU A 58 6.78 -23.11 -0.13
C LEU A 58 6.50 -24.26 -1.12
N ASN A 59 6.34 -23.94 -2.41
CA ASN A 59 6.02 -24.90 -3.46
C ASN A 59 7.20 -25.24 -4.37
N ASP A 60 8.40 -24.74 -4.06
CA ASP A 60 9.60 -24.88 -4.89
C ASP A 60 9.37 -24.44 -6.36
N ILE A 61 8.60 -23.36 -6.55
CA ILE A 61 8.32 -22.81 -7.87
C ILE A 61 9.34 -21.73 -8.15
N LYS A 62 10.08 -21.84 -9.25
CA LYS A 62 10.98 -20.79 -9.70
C LYS A 62 10.18 -19.55 -10.13
N LEU A 63 10.18 -18.51 -9.30
CA LEU A 63 9.54 -17.24 -9.64
C LEU A 63 10.37 -16.54 -10.72
N THR A 64 9.78 -16.31 -11.89
CA THR A 64 10.40 -15.49 -12.93
C THR A 64 9.94 -14.06 -12.73
N ILE A 65 10.85 -13.19 -12.27
CA ILE A 65 10.54 -11.78 -12.06
C ILE A 65 10.56 -11.06 -13.42
N SER A 66 9.47 -11.19 -14.17
CA SER A 66 9.25 -10.43 -15.41
C SER A 66 7.93 -9.68 -15.34
N ILE A 67 7.93 -8.42 -15.78
CA ILE A 67 6.71 -7.62 -15.92
C ILE A 67 5.72 -8.18 -16.96
N THR A 68 6.20 -9.08 -17.83
CA THR A 68 5.36 -9.78 -18.81
C THR A 68 4.78 -11.09 -18.28
N ASP A 69 5.21 -11.55 -17.10
CA ASP A 69 4.67 -12.75 -16.48
C ASP A 69 3.26 -12.45 -15.95
N PRO A 70 2.20 -13.17 -16.38
CA PRO A 70 0.84 -12.98 -15.91
C PRO A 70 0.71 -13.02 -14.38
N VAL A 71 1.53 -13.82 -13.69
CA VAL A 71 1.52 -13.94 -12.23
C VAL A 71 1.91 -12.63 -11.54
N ILE A 72 2.73 -11.81 -12.18
CA ILE A 72 3.16 -10.49 -11.68
C ILE A 72 2.29 -9.38 -12.26
N PHE A 73 2.00 -9.45 -13.55
CA PHE A 73 1.28 -8.42 -14.30
C PHE A 73 -0.18 -8.26 -13.86
N ILE A 74 -0.90 -9.37 -13.64
CA ILE A 74 -2.32 -9.34 -13.28
C ILE A 74 -2.55 -8.66 -11.91
N PRO A 75 -1.84 -9.03 -10.82
CA PRO A 75 -1.98 -8.34 -9.54
C PRO A 75 -1.63 -6.84 -9.62
N LEU A 76 -0.62 -6.49 -10.42
CA LEU A 76 -0.22 -5.10 -10.61
C LEU A 76 -1.32 -4.28 -11.28
N ILE A 77 -1.91 -4.78 -12.37
CA ILE A 77 -3.06 -4.15 -13.03
C ILE A 77 -4.23 -4.00 -12.07
N LEU A 78 -4.51 -5.02 -11.27
CA LEU A 78 -5.63 -4.99 -10.33
C LEU A 78 -5.44 -3.87 -9.29
N VAL A 79 -4.23 -3.71 -8.75
CA VAL A 79 -3.86 -2.59 -7.87
C VAL A 79 -4.06 -1.24 -8.57
N PHE A 80 -3.59 -1.10 -9.82
CA PHE A 80 -3.77 0.14 -10.58
C PHE A 80 -5.24 0.48 -10.81
N ILE A 81 -6.05 -0.49 -11.23
CA ILE A 81 -7.48 -0.31 -11.49
C ILE A 81 -8.20 0.11 -10.20
N LEU A 82 -7.94 -0.57 -9.08
CA LEU A 82 -8.56 -0.25 -7.79
C LEU A 82 -8.24 1.17 -7.35
N ASN A 83 -6.96 1.56 -7.36
CA ASN A 83 -6.55 2.91 -7.00
C ASN A 83 -7.10 3.97 -7.96
N TYR A 84 -7.11 3.68 -9.27
CA TYR A 84 -7.65 4.60 -10.26
C TYR A 84 -9.12 4.90 -9.99
N PHE A 85 -9.96 3.88 -9.82
CA PHE A 85 -11.38 4.10 -9.53
C PHE A 85 -11.63 4.71 -8.15
N ALA A 86 -10.83 4.37 -7.14
CA ALA A 86 -11.02 4.85 -5.78
C ALA A 86 -10.60 6.30 -5.57
N PHE A 87 -9.51 6.75 -6.20
CA PHE A 87 -8.85 8.02 -5.87
C PHE A 87 -8.61 8.96 -7.06
N ILE A 88 -8.55 8.44 -8.29
CA ILE A 88 -8.25 9.26 -9.48
C ILE A 88 -9.52 9.61 -10.26
N ASN A 89 -10.37 8.62 -10.55
CA ASN A 89 -11.58 8.80 -11.34
C ASN A 89 -12.75 9.38 -10.55
N THR A 90 -12.73 9.26 -9.21
CA THR A 90 -13.82 9.73 -8.36
C THR A 90 -13.32 10.65 -7.26
N ASP A 91 -14.09 11.70 -6.99
CA ASP A 91 -13.83 12.64 -5.89
C ASP A 91 -14.38 12.14 -4.54
N ALA A 92 -14.85 10.90 -4.46
CA ALA A 92 -15.43 10.32 -3.25
C ALA A 92 -14.45 10.36 -2.07
N TRP A 93 -13.15 10.24 -2.30
CA TRP A 93 -12.14 10.34 -1.24
C TRP A 93 -12.13 11.70 -0.55
N LYS A 94 -12.46 12.79 -1.25
CA LYS A 94 -12.51 14.14 -0.69
C LYS A 94 -13.63 14.28 0.34
N GLU A 95 -14.77 13.63 0.09
CA GLU A 95 -15.89 13.60 1.05
C GLU A 95 -15.51 12.81 2.31
N TYR A 96 -14.87 11.64 2.15
CA TYR A 96 -14.36 10.87 3.27
C TYR A 96 -13.32 11.66 4.08
N ASN A 97 -12.42 12.39 3.42
CA ASN A 97 -11.44 13.23 4.11
C ASN A 97 -12.09 14.31 4.98
N LYS A 98 -13.13 14.99 4.45
CA LYS A 98 -13.91 15.97 5.24
C LYS A 98 -14.57 15.31 6.45
N GLU A 99 -15.10 14.11 6.30
CA GLU A 99 -15.68 13.35 7.41
C GLU A 99 -14.61 12.95 8.44
N PHE A 100 -13.45 12.48 8.00
CA PHE A 100 -12.37 12.04 8.89
C PHE A 100 -11.68 13.18 9.62
N ASP A 101 -11.62 14.37 9.02
CA ASP A 101 -11.13 15.59 9.67
C ASP A 101 -11.99 16.01 10.88
N GLN A 102 -13.23 15.52 10.99
CA GLN A 102 -14.15 15.78 12.10
C GLN A 102 -14.08 14.71 13.21
N LEU A 103 -13.22 13.69 13.08
CA LEU A 103 -13.11 12.63 14.09
C LEU A 103 -12.55 13.17 15.41
N PRO A 104 -13.04 12.69 16.57
CA PRO A 104 -12.47 13.02 17.87
C PRO A 104 -10.98 12.66 17.93
N GLU A 105 -10.18 13.50 18.59
CA GLU A 105 -8.71 13.36 18.64
C GLU A 105 -8.26 11.97 19.11
N GLU A 106 -8.93 11.41 20.11
CA GLU A 106 -8.61 10.08 20.63
C GLU A 106 -8.81 8.97 19.57
N GLN A 107 -9.90 9.04 18.81
CA GLN A 107 -10.17 8.09 17.72
C GLN A 107 -9.18 8.27 16.58
N ASN A 108 -8.88 9.53 16.26
CA ASN A 108 -7.93 9.89 15.22
C ASN A 108 -6.53 9.35 15.54
N ARG A 109 -6.08 9.47 16.79
CA ARG A 109 -4.79 8.97 17.30
C ARG A 109 -4.70 7.44 17.24
N LYS A 110 -5.71 6.73 17.74
CA LYS A 110 -5.79 5.25 17.67
C LYS A 110 -5.72 4.78 16.22
N GLY A 111 -6.49 5.41 15.34
CA GLY A 111 -6.48 5.08 13.92
C GLY A 111 -5.15 5.37 13.23
N THR A 112 -4.47 6.46 13.58
CA THR A 112 -3.10 6.75 13.09
C THR A 112 -2.14 5.63 13.47
N ILE A 113 -2.13 5.19 14.74
CA ILE A 113 -1.24 4.12 15.20
C ILE A 113 -1.51 2.83 14.41
N ILE A 114 -2.77 2.45 14.25
CA ILE A 114 -3.16 1.23 13.52
C ILE A 114 -2.65 1.27 12.07
N VAL A 115 -2.85 2.39 11.36
CA VAL A 115 -2.40 2.52 9.96
C VAL A 115 -0.89 2.36 9.85
N TRP A 116 -0.12 3.02 10.72
CA TRP A 116 1.34 2.94 10.67
C TRP A 116 1.88 1.57 11.08
N VAL A 117 1.27 0.91 12.05
CA VAL A 117 1.63 -0.48 12.41
C VAL A 117 1.42 -1.40 11.21
N ILE A 118 0.29 -1.29 10.51
CA ILE A 118 0.02 -2.09 9.30
C ILE A 118 1.04 -1.77 8.19
N ALA A 119 1.32 -0.49 7.93
CA ALA A 119 2.28 -0.09 6.90
C ALA A 119 3.70 -0.63 7.19
N ILE A 120 4.17 -0.48 8.44
CA ILE A 120 5.47 -1.01 8.88
C ILE A 120 5.50 -2.53 8.79
N PHE A 121 4.42 -3.21 9.18
CA PHE A 121 4.30 -4.65 9.05
C PHE A 121 4.41 -5.11 7.59
N ILE A 122 3.71 -4.44 6.66
CA ILE A 122 3.80 -4.74 5.22
C ILE A 122 5.23 -4.55 4.71
N MET A 123 5.89 -3.45 5.08
CA MET A 123 7.28 -3.19 4.70
C MET A 123 8.22 -4.28 5.22
N ALA A 124 8.18 -4.55 6.54
CA ALA A 124 9.04 -5.55 7.17
C ALA A 124 8.79 -6.94 6.57
N ASN A 125 7.54 -7.28 6.28
CA ASN A 125 7.17 -8.54 5.66
C ASN A 125 7.72 -8.65 4.23
N PHE A 126 7.61 -7.59 3.42
CA PHE A 126 8.16 -7.58 2.07
C PHE A 126 9.68 -7.74 2.07
N PHE A 127 10.42 -6.94 2.84
CA PHE A 127 11.88 -7.06 2.92
C PHE A 127 12.30 -8.42 3.50
N GLY A 128 11.58 -8.95 4.48
CA GLY A 128 11.78 -10.29 5.00
C GLY A 128 11.60 -11.36 3.93
N SER A 129 10.51 -11.30 3.17
CA SER A 129 10.23 -12.23 2.07
C SER A 129 11.33 -12.19 1.00
N ALA A 130 11.78 -10.99 0.60
CA ALA A 130 12.85 -10.81 -0.36
C ALA A 130 14.18 -11.40 0.13
N TYR A 131 14.50 -11.22 1.42
CA TYR A 131 15.66 -11.85 2.05
C TYR A 131 15.58 -13.38 2.01
N TYR A 132 14.41 -13.95 2.33
CA TYR A 132 14.20 -15.40 2.25
C TYR A 132 14.33 -15.92 0.82
N LEU A 133 13.81 -15.20 -0.17
CA LEU A 133 13.95 -15.57 -1.58
C LEU A 133 15.41 -15.60 -2.02
N GLN A 134 16.19 -14.58 -1.65
CA GLN A 134 17.62 -14.54 -1.96
C GLN A 134 18.34 -15.75 -1.36
N LYS A 135 18.08 -16.06 -0.08
CA LYS A 135 18.66 -17.22 0.60
C LYS A 135 18.22 -18.55 -0.02
N TYR A 136 16.98 -18.62 -0.49
CA TYR A 136 16.43 -19.80 -1.18
C TYR A 136 17.13 -20.07 -2.50
N ILE A 137 17.28 -19.03 -3.33
CA ILE A 137 17.98 -19.12 -4.61
C ILE A 137 19.44 -19.55 -4.42
N LEU A 138 20.14 -18.99 -3.43
CA LEU A 138 21.53 -19.36 -3.11
C LEU A 138 21.70 -20.81 -2.64
N LYS A 139 20.65 -21.48 -2.15
CA LYS A 139 20.71 -22.91 -1.78
C LYS A 139 20.56 -23.86 -2.98
N MET A 140 20.02 -23.38 -4.10
CA MET A 140 19.82 -24.19 -5.31
C MET A 140 21.04 -24.24 -6.22
N TYR A 141 22.07 -23.43 -5.96
CA TYR A 141 23.37 -23.43 -6.63
C TYR A 141 24.44 -24.05 -5.74
#